data_AF-A0A956ZFU1-F1
#
_entry.id   AF-A0A956ZFU1-F1
#
_cell.length_a   1.000
_cell.length_b   1.000
_cell.length_c   1.000
_cell.angle_alpha   90.00
_cell.angle_beta   90.00
_cell.angle_gamma   90.00
#
_symmetry.space_group_name_H-M   'P 1'
#
loop_
_entity.id
_entity.type
_entity.pdbx_description
1 polymer ?
#
loop_
_entity_poly.entity_id
_entity_poly.type
_entity_poly.pdbx_seq_one_letter_code
_entity_poly.pdbx_strand_id
1 'polypeptide(L)'
;MSKKRTVRKRALMAILLAGGFLHSDAPVYSLPESNSQESGSQIVERIIQNDSLSPATRTYRLLNLAGSLLKGGNYDEVIKSFSHRSRAVSFNMSPRMALMFKRSWVSQANQAAKLALSPGANKPDLPEENVALVREALSKALPLIDESTDPFFRLNMYLIASGRFRELGDIENAEKCDDAIQTYIRACELDPSAHADQLEAAASVLDSEAWAYVQVPISDRRPSSARDSIVEPQACSDESFEKSQKLRLRALALLDKLGPESHLRRKAHRDMALWYQALGKTEMARAQKEILFDMVGIHSDEILYPQCLGCGHLAWWKVASTLKMVGCGMG
;
A
#
# COMPACT_ATOMS: atom_id res chain seq x y z
N MET A 1 -28.19 -19.69 34.28
CA MET A 1 -28.23 -19.01 32.95
C MET A 1 -27.48 -17.68 33.02
N SER A 2 -26.19 -17.58 32.65
CA SER A 2 -25.50 -16.26 32.54
C SER A 2 -24.21 -16.24 31.69
N LYS A 3 -23.52 -17.37 31.48
CA LYS A 3 -22.24 -17.37 30.73
C LYS A 3 -22.35 -17.34 29.19
N LYS A 4 -23.47 -17.78 28.59
CA LYS A 4 -23.61 -17.83 27.11
C LYS A 4 -23.92 -16.48 26.45
N ARG A 5 -24.49 -15.51 27.18
CA ARG A 5 -24.81 -14.16 26.65
C ARG A 5 -23.59 -13.25 26.55
N THR A 6 -22.61 -13.40 27.44
CA THR A 6 -21.37 -12.61 27.47
C THR A 6 -20.41 -12.97 26.34
N VAL A 7 -20.36 -14.25 25.95
CA VAL A 7 -19.51 -14.72 24.83
C VAL A 7 -20.04 -14.22 23.48
N ARG A 8 -21.37 -14.21 23.26
CA ARG A 8 -21.97 -13.66 22.03
C ARG A 8 -21.76 -12.16 21.87
N LYS A 9 -21.80 -11.37 22.96
CA LYS A 9 -21.48 -9.93 22.90
C LYS A 9 -20.01 -9.64 22.59
N ARG A 10 -19.07 -10.48 23.09
CA ARG A 10 -17.63 -10.35 22.75
C ARG A 10 -17.32 -10.76 21.31
N ALA A 11 -17.98 -11.80 20.79
CA ALA A 11 -17.86 -12.21 19.39
C ALA A 11 -18.47 -11.16 18.43
N LEU A 12 -19.62 -10.57 18.77
CA LEU A 12 -20.22 -9.48 17.98
C LEU A 12 -19.38 -8.19 18.01
N MET A 13 -18.76 -7.85 19.14
CA MET A 13 -17.80 -6.74 19.21
C MET A 13 -16.54 -7.01 18.38
N ALA A 14 -16.02 -8.25 18.38
CA ALA A 14 -14.87 -8.62 17.56
C ALA A 14 -15.19 -8.63 16.05
N ILE A 15 -16.44 -8.94 15.67
CA ILE A 15 -16.91 -8.87 14.27
C ILE A 15 -17.15 -7.41 13.85
N LEU A 16 -17.68 -6.55 14.73
CA LEU A 16 -17.78 -5.10 14.46
C LEU A 16 -16.39 -4.44 14.36
N LEU A 17 -15.44 -4.87 15.19
CA LEU A 17 -14.03 -4.47 15.11
C LEU A 17 -13.28 -5.09 13.93
N ALA A 18 -13.82 -6.08 13.23
CA ALA A 18 -13.20 -6.63 12.02
C ALA A 18 -13.87 -6.11 10.74
N GLY A 19 -15.16 -5.78 10.80
CA GLY A 19 -15.95 -5.23 9.69
C GLY A 19 -15.73 -3.74 9.47
N GLY A 20 -15.36 -2.96 10.49
CA GLY A 20 -15.07 -1.53 10.36
C GLY A 20 -13.76 -1.19 9.63
N PHE A 21 -12.85 -2.16 9.46
CA PHE A 21 -11.52 -1.94 8.88
C PHE A 21 -11.46 -2.02 7.35
N LEU A 22 -12.55 -2.42 6.69
CA LEU A 22 -12.55 -2.54 5.24
C LEU A 22 -12.92 -1.24 4.52
N HIS A 23 -13.45 -0.23 5.22
CA HIS A 23 -13.88 1.05 4.65
C HIS A 23 -13.51 2.29 5.50
N SER A 24 -12.65 2.16 6.52
CA SER A 24 -12.17 3.33 7.27
C SER A 24 -10.70 3.62 6.96
N ASP A 25 -10.42 4.87 6.61
CA ASP A 25 -9.11 5.47 6.85
C ASP A 25 -8.70 5.13 8.31
N ALA A 26 -7.43 4.80 8.52
CA ALA A 26 -6.90 4.09 9.70
C ALA A 26 -7.45 4.56 11.08
N PRO A 27 -7.62 3.66 12.07
CA PRO A 27 -8.18 4.05 13.35
C PRO A 27 -7.18 4.88 14.17
N VAL A 28 -7.51 6.15 14.40
CA VAL A 28 -6.88 6.98 15.43
C VAL A 28 -7.50 6.58 16.76
N TYR A 29 -6.70 5.96 17.63
CA TYR A 29 -7.13 5.58 18.98
C TYR A 29 -7.35 6.85 19.84
N SER A 30 -8.59 7.08 20.28
CA SER A 30 -8.96 8.20 21.15
C SER A 30 -8.92 7.82 22.64
N LEU A 31 -8.22 8.63 23.46
CA LEU A 31 -8.20 8.66 24.93
C LEU A 31 -7.82 10.10 25.39
N PRO A 32 -8.11 10.50 26.65
CA PRO A 32 -8.90 11.68 27.01
C PRO A 32 -8.23 13.05 26.76
N GLU A 33 -9.11 14.06 26.69
CA GLU A 33 -8.90 15.43 26.20
C GLU A 33 -7.84 16.23 26.99
N SER A 34 -6.90 16.83 26.25
CA SER A 34 -6.02 17.90 26.76
C SER A 34 -6.50 19.26 26.23
N ASN A 35 -6.82 20.17 27.14
CA ASN A 35 -7.37 21.50 26.90
C ASN A 35 -6.34 22.55 26.42
N SER A 36 -5.55 22.26 25.40
CA SER A 36 -4.77 23.28 24.71
C SER A 36 -5.19 23.35 23.25
N GLN A 37 -5.79 24.49 22.87
CA GLN A 37 -6.14 24.82 21.50
C GLN A 37 -4.83 25.10 20.75
N GLU A 38 -4.18 24.03 20.27
CA GLU A 38 -2.96 24.10 19.49
C GLU A 38 -3.28 24.59 18.07
N SER A 39 -2.45 25.48 17.54
CA SER A 39 -2.57 25.92 16.14
C SER A 39 -2.04 24.85 15.18
N GLY A 40 -2.52 24.84 13.94
CA GLY A 40 -2.05 23.92 12.91
C GLY A 40 -0.54 23.92 12.72
N SER A 41 0.09 25.09 12.65
CA SER A 41 1.55 25.21 12.50
C SER A 41 2.33 24.64 13.70
N GLN A 42 1.77 24.74 14.92
CA GLN A 42 2.37 24.08 16.10
C GLN A 42 2.36 22.55 15.97
N ILE A 43 1.37 21.97 15.30
CA ILE A 43 1.32 20.54 15.01
C ILE A 43 2.39 20.15 13.99
N VAL A 44 2.56 20.93 12.91
CA VAL A 44 3.60 20.67 11.90
C VAL A 44 4.98 20.70 12.54
N GLU A 45 5.30 21.76 13.29
CA GLU A 45 6.57 21.89 13.99
C GLU A 45 6.78 20.77 15.01
N ARG A 46 5.74 20.37 15.76
CA ARG A 46 5.81 19.22 16.66
C ARG A 46 6.13 17.93 15.93
N ILE A 47 5.53 17.67 14.77
CA ILE A 47 5.81 16.45 14.00
C ILE A 47 7.27 16.44 13.56
N ILE A 48 7.81 17.58 13.11
CA ILE A 48 9.18 17.71 12.63
C ILE A 48 10.19 17.54 13.77
N GLN A 49 9.98 18.24 14.89
CA GLN A 49 10.88 18.27 16.04
C GLN A 49 10.81 17.01 16.92
N ASN A 50 9.92 16.06 16.59
CA ASN A 50 9.80 14.84 17.35
C ASN A 50 10.90 13.84 16.97
N ASP A 51 12.05 13.96 17.63
CA ASP A 51 13.22 13.09 17.44
C ASP A 51 12.96 11.61 17.76
N SER A 52 11.86 11.30 18.46
CA SER A 52 11.46 9.91 18.71
C SER A 52 10.84 9.23 17.48
N LEU A 53 10.54 9.99 16.42
CA LEU A 53 10.00 9.49 15.17
C LEU A 53 11.08 9.45 14.08
N SER A 54 11.13 8.36 13.32
CA SER A 54 11.97 8.28 12.13
C SER A 54 11.57 9.35 11.10
N PRO A 55 12.50 9.82 10.23
CA PRO A 55 12.16 10.69 9.10
C PRO A 55 10.94 10.16 8.32
N ALA A 56 10.92 8.85 8.08
CA ALA A 56 9.83 8.20 7.38
C ALA A 56 8.44 8.39 8.02
N THR A 57 8.39 8.32 9.34
CA THR A 57 7.14 8.52 10.08
C THR A 57 6.70 9.96 10.09
N ARG A 58 7.66 10.88 10.24
CA ARG A 58 7.39 12.32 10.23
C ARG A 58 6.80 12.73 8.89
N THR A 59 7.43 12.33 7.79
CA THR A 59 6.90 12.50 6.43
C THR A 59 5.50 11.91 6.28
N TYR A 60 5.30 10.65 6.66
CA TYR A 60 4.00 9.99 6.53
C TYR A 60 2.90 10.75 7.29
N ARG A 61 3.19 11.25 8.50
CA ARG A 61 2.24 12.04 9.28
C ARG A 61 1.94 13.39 8.63
N LEU A 62 2.95 14.08 8.10
CA LEU A 62 2.75 15.35 7.37
C LEU A 62 1.90 15.15 6.10
N LEU A 63 2.16 14.10 5.32
CA LEU A 63 1.38 13.79 4.12
C LEU A 63 -0.06 13.37 4.44
N ASN A 64 -0.29 12.67 5.55
CA ASN A 64 -1.64 12.35 6.04
C ASN A 64 -2.39 13.59 6.52
N LEU A 65 -1.73 14.48 7.28
CA LEU A 65 -2.30 15.75 7.71
C LEU A 65 -2.77 16.55 6.49
N ALA A 66 -1.88 16.71 5.51
CA ALA A 66 -2.19 17.37 4.25
C ALA A 66 -3.38 16.70 3.53
N GLY A 67 -3.37 15.37 3.41
CA GLY A 67 -4.46 14.62 2.78
C GLY A 67 -5.81 14.75 3.48
N SER A 68 -5.84 14.73 4.81
CA SER A 68 -7.08 14.91 5.59
C SER A 68 -7.69 16.29 5.39
N LEU A 69 -6.87 17.34 5.31
CA LEU A 69 -7.34 18.71 5.05
C LEU A 69 -7.80 18.89 3.60
N LEU A 70 -7.08 18.31 2.64
CA LEU A 70 -7.42 18.36 1.20
C LEU A 70 -8.76 17.69 0.89
N LYS A 71 -9.11 16.61 1.63
CA LYS A 71 -10.41 15.93 1.52
C LYS A 71 -11.59 16.71 2.14
N GLY A 72 -11.37 17.94 2.61
CA GLY A 72 -12.41 18.76 3.24
C GLY A 72 -12.70 18.38 4.70
N GLY A 73 -11.77 17.72 5.38
CA GLY A 73 -11.90 17.45 6.82
C GLY A 73 -12.08 18.74 7.63
N ASN A 74 -12.91 18.68 8.68
CA ASN A 74 -13.07 19.79 9.60
C ASN A 74 -11.71 20.10 10.24
N TYR A 75 -11.26 21.36 10.14
CA TYR A 75 -9.94 21.77 10.60
C TYR A 75 -9.70 21.37 12.06
N ASP A 76 -10.59 21.75 12.98
CA ASP A 76 -10.43 21.48 14.40
C ASP A 76 -10.39 19.98 14.72
N GLU A 77 -11.21 19.16 14.03
CA GLU A 77 -11.20 17.71 14.20
C GLU A 77 -9.90 17.08 13.69
N VAL A 78 -9.41 17.54 12.54
CA VAL A 78 -8.13 17.10 11.99
C VAL A 78 -7.00 17.50 12.94
N ILE A 79 -6.91 18.76 13.33
CA ILE A 79 -5.91 19.26 14.29
C ILE A 79 -5.96 18.45 15.60
N LYS A 80 -7.15 18.22 16.18
CA LYS A 80 -7.31 17.40 17.39
C LYS A 80 -6.82 15.96 17.19
N SER A 81 -7.04 15.35 16.03
CA SER A 81 -6.57 13.99 15.76
C SER A 81 -5.03 13.88 15.67
N PHE A 82 -4.35 14.96 15.28
CA PHE A 82 -2.89 15.01 15.16
C PHE A 82 -2.19 15.60 16.40
N SER A 83 -2.90 16.34 17.25
CA SER A 83 -2.36 16.94 18.47
C SER A 83 -2.01 15.92 19.55
N HIS A 84 -2.73 14.79 19.59
CA HIS A 84 -2.44 13.72 20.53
C HIS A 84 -1.05 13.12 20.29
N ARG A 85 -0.24 13.03 21.37
CA ARG A 85 1.07 12.35 21.37
C ARG A 85 0.89 10.91 20.92
N SER A 86 1.06 10.64 19.64
CA SER A 86 1.37 9.30 19.18
C SER A 86 2.63 8.89 19.94
N ARG A 87 2.52 7.87 20.78
CA ARG A 87 3.71 7.19 21.33
C ARG A 87 4.63 6.95 20.14
N ALA A 88 5.91 7.25 20.31
CA ALA A 88 6.94 6.80 19.39
C ALA A 88 6.66 5.34 19.10
N VAL A 89 6.14 5.04 17.91
CA VAL A 89 6.02 3.67 17.48
C VAL A 89 7.46 3.33 17.16
N SER A 90 8.17 2.80 18.16
CA SER A 90 9.54 2.36 17.96
C SER A 90 9.51 1.41 16.77
N PHE A 91 10.32 1.68 15.75
CA PHE A 91 10.42 0.84 14.55
C PHE A 91 11.08 -0.52 14.81
N ASN A 92 11.09 -1.00 16.06
CA ASN A 92 10.99 -2.43 16.35
C ASN A 92 9.57 -2.92 16.03
N MET A 93 9.09 -2.63 14.82
CA MET A 93 7.81 -3.14 14.35
C MET A 93 7.95 -4.63 14.14
N SER A 94 7.05 -5.40 14.76
CA SER A 94 6.88 -6.79 14.35
C SER A 94 6.67 -6.84 12.82
N PRO A 95 7.11 -7.89 12.11
CA PRO A 95 6.91 -8.03 10.66
C PRO A 95 5.46 -7.82 10.21
N ARG A 96 4.50 -8.15 11.09
CA ARG A 96 3.08 -7.92 10.88
C ARG A 96 2.71 -6.44 10.83
N MET A 97 3.29 -5.61 11.69
CA MET A 97 3.06 -4.16 11.69
C MET A 97 3.70 -3.52 10.45
N ALA A 98 4.94 -3.88 10.12
CA ALA A 98 5.59 -3.40 8.90
C ALA A 98 4.76 -3.71 7.64
N LEU A 99 4.17 -4.91 7.56
CA LEU A 99 3.25 -5.29 6.48
C LEU A 99 1.98 -4.44 6.44
N MET A 100 1.39 -4.10 7.60
CA MET A 100 0.22 -3.21 7.64
C MET A 100 0.56 -1.81 7.16
N PHE A 101 1.72 -1.26 7.55
CA PHE A 101 2.17 0.04 7.08
C PHE A 101 2.44 0.04 5.57
N LYS A 102 3.16 -0.96 5.05
CA LYS A 102 3.36 -1.10 3.59
C LYS A 102 2.03 -1.15 2.84
N ARG A 103 1.03 -1.90 3.33
CA ARG A 103 -0.31 -1.94 2.71
C ARG A 103 -1.03 -0.60 2.73
N SER A 104 -0.95 0.11 3.85
CA SER A 104 -1.54 1.46 3.97
C SER A 104 -0.88 2.44 3.00
N TRP A 105 0.45 2.38 2.84
CA TRP A 105 1.19 3.22 1.90
C TRP A 105 0.83 2.91 0.46
N VAL A 106 0.82 1.64 0.05
CA VAL A 106 0.40 1.24 -1.31
C VAL A 106 -1.03 1.71 -1.61
N SER A 107 -1.95 1.61 -0.65
CA SER A 107 -3.31 2.14 -0.83
C SER A 107 -3.31 3.65 -1.07
N GLN A 108 -2.48 4.42 -0.36
CA GLN A 108 -2.38 5.86 -0.56
C GLN A 108 -1.69 6.22 -1.87
N ALA A 109 -0.64 5.49 -2.23
CA ALA A 109 0.06 5.62 -3.50
C ALA A 109 -0.89 5.35 -4.69
N ASN A 110 -1.72 4.30 -4.61
CA ASN A 110 -2.76 4.02 -5.61
C ASN A 110 -3.77 5.18 -5.75
N GLN A 111 -4.20 5.77 -4.62
CA GLN A 111 -5.09 6.95 -4.65
C GLN A 111 -4.40 8.16 -5.27
N ALA A 112 -3.14 8.42 -4.92
CA ALA A 112 -2.34 9.52 -5.46
C ALA A 112 -2.12 9.38 -6.97
N ALA A 113 -1.79 8.17 -7.45
CA ALA A 113 -1.65 7.88 -8.87
C ALA A 113 -2.96 8.12 -9.65
N LYS A 114 -4.11 7.75 -9.07
CA LYS A 114 -5.42 8.03 -9.68
C LYS A 114 -5.70 9.51 -9.84
N LEU A 115 -5.32 10.32 -8.84
CA LEU A 115 -5.46 11.77 -8.89
C LEU A 115 -4.57 12.37 -9.99
N ALA A 116 -3.37 11.84 -10.19
CA ALA A 116 -2.48 12.29 -11.27
C ALA A 116 -3.08 12.09 -12.67
N LEU A 117 -3.91 11.07 -12.88
CA LEU A 117 -4.59 10.80 -14.15
C LEU A 117 -5.89 11.58 -14.36
N SER A 118 -6.34 12.36 -13.38
CA SER A 118 -7.58 13.13 -13.45
C SER A 118 -7.26 14.61 -13.65
N PRO A 119 -6.90 15.06 -14.88
CA PRO A 119 -6.62 16.47 -15.14
C PRO A 119 -7.91 17.27 -14.92
N GLY A 120 -7.87 18.23 -13.98
CA GLY A 120 -9.03 19.07 -13.67
C GLY A 120 -9.70 18.77 -12.34
N ALA A 121 -9.00 18.21 -11.35
CA ALA A 121 -9.39 18.45 -9.97
C ALA A 121 -9.39 19.98 -9.77
N ASN A 122 -10.59 20.59 -9.80
CA ASN A 122 -10.76 21.99 -9.46
C ASN A 122 -10.01 22.23 -8.15
N LYS A 123 -9.24 23.31 -8.10
CA LYS A 123 -8.59 23.76 -6.86
C LYS A 123 -9.62 23.61 -5.75
N PRO A 124 -9.35 22.77 -4.73
CA PRO A 124 -10.37 22.40 -3.78
C PRO A 124 -10.84 23.67 -3.09
N ASP A 125 -12.17 23.84 -3.01
CA ASP A 125 -12.81 24.98 -2.35
C ASP A 125 -12.66 24.79 -0.84
N LEU A 126 -11.44 25.05 -0.37
CA LEU A 126 -11.02 24.86 1.01
C LEU A 126 -10.83 26.23 1.66
N PRO A 127 -11.12 26.34 2.96
CA PRO A 127 -10.74 27.50 3.74
C PRO A 127 -9.26 27.83 3.56
N GLU A 128 -8.92 29.12 3.50
CA GLU A 128 -7.53 29.57 3.31
C GLU A 128 -6.58 29.00 4.38
N GLU A 129 -7.08 28.80 5.61
CA GLU A 129 -6.33 28.19 6.71
C GLU A 129 -5.94 26.73 6.40
N ASN A 130 -6.84 25.94 5.83
CA ASN A 130 -6.54 24.57 5.39
C ASN A 130 -5.47 24.59 4.29
N VAL A 131 -5.61 25.48 3.31
CA VAL A 131 -4.66 25.62 2.19
C VAL A 131 -3.27 26.01 2.69
N ALA A 132 -3.18 26.95 3.63
CA ALA A 132 -1.92 27.39 4.22
C ALA A 132 -1.23 26.24 4.97
N LEU A 133 -1.98 25.50 5.79
CA LEU A 133 -1.43 24.41 6.58
C LEU A 133 -1.02 23.21 5.71
N VAL A 134 -1.77 22.90 4.65
CA VAL A 134 -1.40 21.88 3.66
C VAL A 134 -0.06 22.24 3.00
N ARG A 135 0.11 23.49 2.56
CA ARG A 135 1.39 23.97 1.98
C ARG A 135 2.53 23.83 2.97
N GLU A 136 2.32 24.23 4.21
CA GLU A 136 3.33 24.10 5.27
C GLU A 136 3.72 22.63 5.44
N ALA A 137 2.75 21.74 5.63
CA ALA A 137 2.99 20.31 5.82
C ALA A 137 3.73 19.67 4.63
N LEU A 138 3.35 19.99 3.39
CA LEU A 138 4.01 19.47 2.19
C LEU A 138 5.43 20.00 2.03
N SER A 139 5.66 21.30 2.26
CA SER A 139 6.99 21.91 2.17
C SER A 139 7.99 21.30 3.17
N LYS A 140 7.50 20.89 4.35
CA LYS A 140 8.32 20.25 5.38
C LYS A 140 8.48 18.75 5.16
N ALA A 141 7.56 18.10 4.45
CA ALA A 141 7.65 16.69 4.14
C ALA A 141 8.74 16.38 3.09
N LEU A 142 8.93 17.25 2.09
CA LEU A 142 9.88 17.02 0.99
C LEU A 142 11.32 16.77 1.46
N PRO A 143 11.96 17.64 2.29
CA PRO A 143 13.32 17.38 2.76
C PRO A 143 13.44 16.07 3.56
N LEU A 144 12.41 15.71 4.32
CA LEU A 144 12.39 14.46 5.09
C LEU A 144 12.27 13.21 4.19
N ILE A 145 11.70 13.34 3.00
CA ILE A 145 11.71 12.28 1.97
C ILE A 145 13.14 12.09 1.45
N ASP A 146 13.84 13.20 1.18
CA ASP A 146 15.22 13.19 0.69
C ASP A 146 16.22 12.58 1.69
N GLU A 147 15.97 12.76 2.99
CA GLU A 147 16.76 12.16 4.08
C GLU A 147 16.63 10.64 4.21
N SER A 148 15.60 10.03 3.60
CA SER A 148 15.36 8.59 3.74
C SER A 148 16.34 7.77 2.90
N THR A 149 17.02 6.81 3.55
CA THR A 149 17.86 5.81 2.88
C THR A 149 17.08 4.59 2.39
N ASP A 150 15.83 4.41 2.81
CA ASP A 150 14.95 3.34 2.34
C ASP A 150 14.33 3.73 0.99
N PRO A 151 14.68 3.05 -0.13
CA PRO A 151 14.15 3.40 -1.44
C PRO A 151 12.65 3.13 -1.58
N PHE A 152 12.15 2.07 -0.93
CA PHE A 152 10.73 1.72 -0.97
C PHE A 152 9.91 2.83 -0.35
N PHE A 153 10.33 3.30 0.83
CA PHE A 153 9.72 4.43 1.49
C PHE A 153 9.79 5.69 0.62
N ARG A 154 11.01 6.05 0.18
CA ARG A 154 11.27 7.31 -0.54
C ARG A 154 10.40 7.45 -1.78
N LEU A 155 10.37 6.43 -2.64
CA LEU A 155 9.59 6.47 -3.88
C LEU A 155 8.08 6.53 -3.63
N ASN A 156 7.55 5.71 -2.71
CA ASN A 156 6.13 5.75 -2.39
C ASN A 156 5.71 7.09 -1.79
N MET A 157 6.56 7.74 -0.99
CA MET A 157 6.25 9.07 -0.44
C MET A 157 6.30 10.16 -1.50
N TYR A 158 7.24 10.14 -2.45
CA TYR A 158 7.17 11.08 -3.57
C TYR A 158 5.88 10.92 -4.36
N LEU A 159 5.41 9.69 -4.59
CA LEU A 159 4.17 9.47 -5.32
C LEU A 159 2.96 10.04 -4.56
N ILE A 160 2.91 9.81 -3.25
CA ILE A 160 1.87 10.41 -2.39
C ILE A 160 1.97 11.93 -2.40
N ALA A 161 3.17 12.49 -2.22
CA ALA A 161 3.41 13.93 -2.22
C ALA A 161 3.01 14.57 -3.55
N SER A 162 3.38 13.97 -4.69
CA SER A 162 2.95 14.38 -6.04
C SER A 162 1.43 14.49 -6.13
N GLY A 163 0.70 13.46 -5.69
CA GLY A 163 -0.76 13.48 -5.63
C GLY A 163 -1.31 14.65 -4.81
N ARG A 164 -0.73 14.90 -3.62
CA ARG A 164 -1.16 16.02 -2.75
C ARG A 164 -0.86 17.39 -3.36
N PHE A 165 0.29 17.56 -4.01
CA PHE A 165 0.62 18.79 -4.72
C PHE A 165 -0.36 19.04 -5.88
N ARG A 166 -0.72 18.01 -6.64
CA ARG A 166 -1.74 18.10 -7.70
C ARG A 166 -3.11 18.47 -7.15
N GLU A 167 -3.55 17.84 -6.06
CA GLU A 167 -4.79 18.19 -5.36
C GLU A 167 -4.80 19.65 -4.89
N LEU A 168 -3.65 20.17 -4.43
CA LEU A 168 -3.50 21.56 -4.03
C LEU A 168 -3.46 22.55 -5.22
N GLY A 169 -3.22 22.06 -6.43
CA GLY A 169 -2.97 22.86 -7.64
C GLY A 169 -1.52 23.35 -7.80
N ASP A 170 -0.59 22.81 -7.03
CA ASP A 170 0.86 23.08 -7.12
C ASP A 170 1.52 22.10 -8.10
N ILE A 171 1.33 22.36 -9.39
CA ILE A 171 1.80 21.46 -10.46
C ILE A 171 3.33 21.39 -10.52
N GLU A 172 4.03 22.49 -10.23
CA GLU A 172 5.49 22.54 -10.28
C GLU A 172 6.13 21.55 -9.29
N ASN A 173 5.68 21.53 -8.03
CA ASN A 173 6.22 20.59 -7.05
C ASN A 173 5.76 19.15 -7.28
N ALA A 174 4.58 18.96 -7.88
CA ALA A 174 4.16 17.63 -8.33
C ALA A 174 5.10 17.07 -9.41
N GLU A 175 5.42 17.86 -10.43
CA GLU A 175 6.33 17.47 -11.52
C GLU A 175 7.74 17.16 -10.99
N LYS A 176 8.25 17.93 -10.01
CA LYS A 176 9.53 17.61 -9.34
C LYS A 176 9.51 16.23 -8.66
N CYS A 177 8.40 15.87 -8.01
CA CYS A 177 8.26 14.55 -7.39
C CYS A 177 8.22 13.44 -8.44
N ASP A 178 7.49 13.67 -9.53
CA ASP A 178 7.38 12.72 -10.64
C ASP A 178 8.74 12.52 -11.34
N ASP A 179 9.50 13.58 -11.54
CA ASP A 179 10.85 13.52 -12.11
C ASP A 179 11.82 12.74 -11.22
N ALA A 180 11.74 12.92 -9.89
CA ALA A 180 12.53 12.14 -8.94
C ALA A 180 12.21 10.63 -9.03
N ILE A 181 10.92 10.29 -9.14
CA ILE A 181 10.45 8.92 -9.34
C ILE A 181 10.97 8.34 -10.65
N GLN A 182 10.75 9.04 -11.77
CA GLN A 182 11.10 8.53 -13.09
C GLN A 182 12.62 8.41 -13.28
N THR A 183 13.40 9.34 -12.70
CA THR A 183 14.87 9.25 -12.68
C THR A 183 15.33 7.99 -11.96
N TYR A 184 14.75 7.69 -10.80
CA TYR A 184 15.08 6.50 -10.03
C TYR A 184 14.69 5.21 -10.77
N ILE A 185 13.49 5.15 -11.35
CA ILE A 185 13.02 4.00 -12.12
C ILE A 185 13.96 3.74 -13.31
N ARG A 186 14.33 4.79 -14.06
CA ARG A 186 15.27 4.66 -15.19
C ARG A 186 16.64 4.16 -14.75
N ALA A 187 17.16 4.64 -13.62
CA ALA A 187 18.42 4.13 -13.07
C ALA A 187 18.32 2.63 -12.77
N CYS A 188 17.23 2.18 -12.16
CA CYS A 188 16.98 0.76 -11.92
C CYS A 188 16.76 -0.05 -13.20
N GLU A 189 16.14 0.51 -14.23
CA GLU A 189 15.94 -0.13 -15.54
C GLU A 189 17.29 -0.35 -16.25
N LEU A 190 18.20 0.63 -16.17
CA LEU A 190 19.51 0.59 -16.82
C LEU A 190 20.57 -0.22 -16.08
N ASP A 191 20.49 -0.32 -14.75
CA ASP A 191 21.45 -1.06 -13.94
C ASP A 191 21.11 -2.57 -13.90
N PRO A 192 21.94 -3.46 -14.48
CA PRO A 192 21.72 -4.91 -14.40
C PRO A 192 21.98 -5.49 -13.00
N SER A 193 22.65 -4.74 -12.13
CA SER A 193 23.06 -5.14 -10.78
C SER A 193 22.26 -4.48 -9.65
N ALA A 194 21.17 -3.79 -9.99
CA ALA A 194 20.32 -3.11 -9.02
C ALA A 194 19.85 -4.06 -7.91
N HIS A 195 19.92 -3.59 -6.67
CA HIS A 195 19.59 -4.40 -5.49
C HIS A 195 18.08 -4.70 -5.42
N ALA A 196 17.73 -5.82 -4.77
CA ALA A 196 16.34 -6.26 -4.63
C ALA A 196 15.40 -5.19 -4.06
N ASP A 197 15.86 -4.43 -3.05
CA ASP A 197 15.07 -3.36 -2.44
C ASP A 197 14.81 -2.20 -3.41
N GLN A 198 15.77 -1.89 -4.28
CA GLN A 198 15.63 -0.83 -5.29
C GLN A 198 14.62 -1.24 -6.37
N LEU A 199 14.70 -2.51 -6.80
CA LEU A 199 13.77 -3.10 -7.75
C LEU A 199 12.35 -3.21 -7.17
N GLU A 200 12.20 -3.62 -5.90
CA GLU A 200 10.90 -3.65 -5.20
C GLU A 200 10.28 -2.24 -5.15
N ALA A 201 11.08 -1.23 -4.80
CA ALA A 201 10.62 0.16 -4.72
C ALA A 201 10.10 0.68 -6.06
N ALA A 202 10.89 0.52 -7.13
CA ALA A 202 10.53 0.97 -8.47
C ALA A 202 9.31 0.20 -9.02
N ALA A 203 9.26 -1.12 -8.84
CA ALA A 203 8.13 -1.94 -9.24
C ALA A 203 6.84 -1.55 -8.48
N SER A 204 6.93 -1.26 -7.17
CA SER A 204 5.79 -0.83 -6.36
C SER A 204 5.16 0.45 -6.89
N VAL A 205 5.95 1.45 -7.28
CA VAL A 205 5.42 2.70 -7.82
C VAL A 205 4.79 2.48 -9.20
N LEU A 206 5.42 1.71 -10.08
CA LEU A 206 4.86 1.36 -11.39
C LEU A 206 3.52 0.60 -11.25
N ASP A 207 3.42 -0.32 -10.29
CA ASP A 207 2.16 -1.03 -10.01
C ASP A 207 1.08 -0.09 -9.46
N SER A 208 1.44 0.89 -8.64
CA SER A 208 0.51 1.93 -8.18
C SER A 208 0.04 2.85 -9.31
N GLU A 209 0.93 3.26 -10.20
CA GLU A 209 0.58 3.99 -11.42
C GLU A 209 -0.32 3.14 -12.34
N ALA A 210 -0.03 1.84 -12.49
CA ALA A 210 -0.86 0.94 -13.28
C ALA A 210 -2.27 0.80 -12.71
N TRP A 211 -2.40 0.76 -11.38
CA TRP A 211 -3.68 0.65 -10.69
C TRP A 211 -4.62 1.81 -11.01
N ALA A 212 -4.08 3.00 -11.28
CA ALA A 212 -4.86 4.17 -11.64
C ALA A 212 -5.68 3.97 -12.94
N TYR A 213 -5.23 3.10 -13.85
CA TYR A 213 -5.94 2.73 -15.08
C TYR A 213 -6.88 1.53 -14.92
N VAL A 214 -6.44 0.47 -14.23
CA VAL A 214 -7.23 -0.77 -14.06
C VAL A 214 -7.15 -1.28 -12.61
N GLN A 215 -8.26 -1.17 -11.90
CA GLN A 215 -8.36 -1.38 -10.45
C GLN A 215 -8.77 -2.81 -10.11
N VAL A 216 -7.90 -3.77 -10.40
CA VAL A 216 -8.08 -5.17 -9.99
C VAL A 216 -7.33 -5.42 -8.68
N PRO A 217 -8.01 -5.71 -7.57
CA PRO A 217 -7.36 -6.13 -6.33
C PRO A 217 -6.87 -7.58 -6.43
N ILE A 218 -5.57 -7.80 -6.23
CA ILE A 218 -5.00 -9.15 -6.15
C ILE A 218 -4.94 -9.59 -4.69
N SER A 219 -5.69 -10.64 -4.37
CA SER A 219 -5.79 -11.17 -3.00
C SER A 219 -4.80 -12.32 -2.77
N ASP A 220 -4.12 -12.30 -1.63
CA ASP A 220 -3.32 -13.43 -1.14
C ASP A 220 -4.18 -14.57 -0.57
N ARG A 221 -5.51 -14.43 -0.52
CA ARG A 221 -6.41 -15.47 -0.02
C ARG A 221 -6.94 -16.32 -1.16
N ARG A 222 -6.86 -17.64 -1.01
CA ARG A 222 -7.55 -18.58 -1.89
C ARG A 222 -9.07 -18.34 -1.79
N PRO A 223 -9.81 -18.27 -2.92
CA PRO A 223 -11.26 -18.27 -2.90
C PRO A 223 -11.77 -19.47 -2.10
N SER A 224 -12.74 -19.24 -1.20
CA SER A 224 -13.22 -20.28 -0.26
C SER A 224 -14.20 -21.26 -0.92
N SER A 225 -14.78 -20.88 -2.06
CA SER A 225 -15.70 -21.72 -2.82
C SER A 225 -15.55 -21.50 -4.32
N ALA A 226 -16.02 -22.47 -5.12
CA ALA A 226 -16.08 -22.35 -6.58
C ALA A 226 -16.89 -21.12 -7.04
N ARG A 227 -17.89 -20.69 -6.25
CA ARG A 227 -18.66 -19.47 -6.49
C ARG A 227 -17.86 -18.19 -6.25
N ASP A 228 -16.95 -18.18 -5.27
CA ASP A 228 -16.06 -17.02 -5.01
C ASP A 228 -14.96 -16.89 -6.07
N SER A 229 -14.69 -17.96 -6.83
CA SER A 229 -13.75 -17.96 -7.96
C SER A 229 -14.36 -17.59 -9.31
N ILE A 230 -15.70 -17.53 -9.41
CA ILE A 230 -16.38 -16.98 -10.60
C ILE A 230 -16.48 -15.47 -10.38
N VAL A 231 -15.38 -14.77 -10.67
CA VAL A 231 -15.39 -13.31 -10.80
C VAL A 231 -15.67 -13.04 -12.28
N GLU A 232 -16.81 -12.43 -12.59
CA GLU A 232 -17.02 -11.91 -13.95
C GLU A 232 -15.83 -11.02 -14.31
N PRO A 233 -15.23 -11.19 -15.51
CA PRO A 233 -14.08 -10.38 -15.91
C PRO A 233 -14.38 -8.91 -15.71
N GLN A 234 -13.52 -8.21 -14.98
CA GLN A 234 -13.71 -6.79 -14.75
C GLN A 234 -13.62 -6.07 -16.10
N ALA A 235 -14.71 -5.41 -16.50
CA ALA A 235 -14.72 -4.64 -17.74
C ALA A 235 -13.76 -3.45 -17.63
N CYS A 236 -12.91 -3.27 -18.63
CA CYS A 236 -12.08 -2.09 -18.84
C CYS A 236 -11.99 -1.79 -20.33
N SER A 237 -11.73 -0.53 -20.70
CA SER A 237 -11.43 -0.18 -22.09
C SER A 237 -10.07 -0.77 -22.51
N ASP A 238 -9.92 -1.02 -23.80
CA ASP A 238 -8.63 -1.48 -24.36
C ASP A 238 -7.52 -0.46 -24.09
N GLU A 239 -7.81 0.84 -24.18
CA GLU A 239 -6.85 1.90 -23.87
C GLU A 239 -6.36 1.85 -22.42
N SER A 240 -7.27 1.70 -21.44
CA SER A 240 -6.88 1.59 -20.03
C SER A 240 -6.12 0.30 -19.76
N PHE A 241 -6.51 -0.79 -20.42
CA PHE A 241 -5.80 -2.06 -20.36
C PHE A 241 -4.36 -1.91 -20.85
N GLU A 242 -4.14 -1.35 -22.04
CA GLU A 242 -2.80 -1.17 -22.63
C GLU A 242 -1.91 -0.29 -21.76
N LYS A 243 -2.44 0.84 -21.25
CA LYS A 243 -1.68 1.73 -20.35
C LYS A 243 -1.31 1.03 -19.04
N SER A 244 -2.26 0.32 -18.42
CA SER A 244 -2.00 -0.45 -17.20
C SER A 244 -0.99 -1.57 -17.45
N GLN A 245 -1.16 -2.33 -18.53
CA GLN A 245 -0.33 -3.47 -18.88
C GLN A 245 1.12 -3.04 -19.13
N LYS A 246 1.33 -1.93 -19.85
CA LYS A 246 2.66 -1.39 -20.12
C LYS A 246 3.43 -1.10 -18.83
N LEU A 247 2.78 -0.49 -17.84
CA LEU A 247 3.39 -0.19 -16.55
C LEU A 247 3.69 -1.46 -15.74
N ARG A 248 2.74 -2.41 -15.70
CA ARG A 248 2.94 -3.71 -15.03
C ARG A 248 4.07 -4.52 -15.66
N LEU A 249 4.19 -4.50 -16.98
CA LEU A 249 5.28 -5.19 -17.69
C LEU A 249 6.63 -4.55 -17.39
N ARG A 250 6.71 -3.21 -17.24
CA ARG A 250 7.93 -2.55 -16.75
C ARG A 250 8.27 -2.99 -15.32
N ALA A 251 7.29 -3.04 -14.43
CA ALA A 251 7.48 -3.52 -13.06
C ALA A 251 7.97 -4.97 -13.03
N LEU A 252 7.35 -5.84 -13.83
CA LEU A 252 7.75 -7.24 -13.97
C LEU A 252 9.18 -7.39 -14.50
N ALA A 253 9.54 -6.63 -15.54
CA ALA A 253 10.89 -6.64 -16.13
C ALA A 253 11.99 -6.22 -15.13
N LEU A 254 11.69 -5.29 -14.22
CA LEU A 254 12.60 -4.94 -13.11
C LEU A 254 12.80 -6.14 -12.17
N LEU A 255 11.73 -6.80 -11.77
CA LEU A 255 11.78 -7.93 -10.84
C LEU A 255 12.33 -9.21 -11.49
N ASP A 256 12.26 -9.34 -12.81
CA ASP A 256 12.87 -10.42 -13.59
C ASP A 256 14.40 -10.42 -13.56
N LYS A 257 15.03 -9.29 -13.19
CA LYS A 257 16.47 -9.22 -12.94
C LYS A 257 16.90 -10.06 -11.74
N LEU A 258 15.97 -10.42 -10.86
CA LEU A 258 16.23 -11.25 -9.69
C LEU A 258 16.29 -12.75 -10.07
N GLY A 259 17.05 -13.53 -9.30
CA GLY A 259 17.13 -14.98 -9.49
C GLY A 259 15.78 -15.69 -9.26
N PRO A 260 15.63 -16.93 -9.76
CA PRO A 260 14.39 -17.70 -9.67
C PRO A 260 13.96 -18.00 -8.22
N GLU A 261 14.89 -17.96 -7.26
CA GLU A 261 14.60 -18.13 -5.83
C GLU A 261 13.97 -16.91 -5.16
N SER A 262 13.97 -15.75 -5.84
CA SER A 262 13.44 -14.51 -5.29
C SER A 262 11.94 -14.57 -5.05
N HIS A 263 11.54 -14.31 -3.80
CA HIS A 263 10.13 -14.17 -3.44
C HIS A 263 9.47 -12.99 -4.18
N LEU A 264 10.20 -11.90 -4.43
CA LEU A 264 9.66 -10.74 -5.14
C LEU A 264 9.31 -11.09 -6.59
N ARG A 265 10.21 -11.78 -7.29
CA ARG A 265 10.01 -12.22 -8.67
C ARG A 265 8.87 -13.22 -8.80
N ARG A 266 8.88 -14.27 -7.98
CA ARG A 266 7.79 -15.27 -7.94
C ARG A 266 6.44 -14.63 -7.67
N LYS A 267 6.37 -13.70 -6.73
CA LYS A 267 5.14 -12.95 -6.43
C LYS A 267 4.69 -12.08 -7.60
N ALA A 268 5.60 -11.44 -8.32
CA ALA A 268 5.26 -10.60 -9.48
C ALA A 268 4.58 -11.37 -10.61
N HIS A 269 5.13 -12.54 -11.02
CA HIS A 269 4.48 -13.39 -12.03
C HIS A 269 3.13 -13.93 -11.55
N ARG A 270 3.03 -14.29 -10.26
CA ARG A 270 1.77 -14.71 -9.64
C ARG A 270 0.72 -13.59 -9.70
N ASP A 271 1.09 -12.37 -9.31
CA ASP A 271 0.18 -11.22 -9.29
C ASP A 271 -0.23 -10.82 -10.73
N MET A 272 0.70 -10.90 -11.70
CA MET A 272 0.42 -10.67 -13.12
C MET A 272 -0.53 -11.73 -13.71
N ALA A 273 -0.33 -13.01 -13.39
CA ALA A 273 -1.21 -14.09 -13.82
C ALA A 273 -2.64 -13.90 -13.28
N LEU A 274 -2.78 -13.56 -12.00
CA LEU A 274 -4.07 -13.29 -11.38
C LEU A 274 -4.73 -12.04 -11.95
N TRP A 275 -3.95 -11.00 -12.27
CA TRP A 275 -4.44 -9.78 -12.92
C TRP A 275 -5.01 -10.07 -14.31
N TYR A 276 -4.28 -10.80 -15.16
CA TYR A 276 -4.79 -11.22 -16.46
C TYR A 276 -6.03 -12.12 -16.36
N GLN A 277 -6.05 -13.05 -15.40
CA GLN A 277 -7.20 -13.93 -15.18
C GLN A 277 -8.45 -13.14 -14.78
N ALA A 278 -8.31 -12.14 -13.89
CA ALA A 278 -9.41 -11.27 -13.49
C ALA A 278 -9.96 -10.41 -14.63
N LEU A 279 -9.20 -10.23 -15.71
CA LEU A 279 -9.59 -9.50 -16.92
C LEU A 279 -9.97 -10.42 -18.09
N GLY A 280 -10.08 -11.75 -17.85
CA GLY A 280 -10.41 -12.72 -18.88
C GLY A 280 -9.33 -12.94 -19.95
N LYS A 281 -8.09 -12.48 -19.72
CA LYS A 281 -6.95 -12.62 -20.66
C LYS A 281 -6.26 -13.97 -20.45
N THR A 282 -6.97 -15.06 -20.71
CA THR A 282 -6.58 -16.45 -20.35
C THR A 282 -5.21 -16.87 -20.87
N GLU A 283 -4.88 -16.57 -22.13
CA GLU A 283 -3.60 -16.94 -22.74
C GLU A 283 -2.42 -16.24 -22.06
N MET A 284 -2.57 -14.95 -21.75
CA MET A 284 -1.55 -14.16 -21.05
C MET A 284 -1.39 -14.61 -19.60
N ALA A 285 -2.49 -14.95 -18.93
CA ALA A 285 -2.46 -15.53 -17.59
C ALA A 285 -1.68 -16.85 -17.59
N ARG A 286 -1.93 -17.73 -18.58
CA ARG A 286 -1.22 -19.02 -18.71
C ARG A 286 0.27 -18.84 -18.89
N ALA A 287 0.70 -17.93 -19.78
CA ALA A 287 2.12 -17.65 -20.01
C ALA A 287 2.85 -17.22 -18.72
N GLN A 288 2.21 -16.38 -17.89
CA GLN A 288 2.79 -15.96 -16.61
C GLN A 288 2.83 -17.09 -15.57
N LYS A 289 1.84 -17.98 -15.58
CA LYS A 289 1.83 -19.18 -14.73
C LYS A 289 2.95 -20.14 -15.09
N GLU A 290 3.19 -20.37 -16.38
CA GLU A 290 4.27 -21.26 -16.86
C GLU A 290 5.64 -20.79 -16.36
N ILE A 291 5.94 -19.49 -16.49
CA ILE A 291 7.19 -18.92 -15.96
C ILE A 291 7.30 -19.15 -14.44
N LEU A 292 6.22 -18.91 -13.68
CA LEU A 292 6.20 -19.15 -12.25
C LEU A 292 6.38 -20.64 -11.89
N PHE A 293 5.70 -21.53 -12.61
CA PHE A 293 5.75 -22.97 -12.39
C PHE A 293 7.16 -23.49 -12.62
N ASP A 294 7.85 -23.01 -13.65
CA ASP A 294 9.23 -23.37 -13.96
C ASP A 294 10.21 -22.83 -12.88
N MET A 295 10.00 -21.61 -12.37
CA MET A 295 10.81 -21.06 -11.27
C MET A 295 10.64 -21.81 -9.93
N VAL A 296 9.49 -22.45 -9.72
CA VAL A 296 9.17 -23.15 -8.47
C VAL A 296 9.36 -24.67 -8.59
N GLY A 297 9.32 -25.20 -9.82
CA GLY A 297 9.31 -26.64 -10.08
C GLY A 297 7.97 -27.32 -9.74
N ILE A 298 6.86 -26.56 -9.70
CA ILE A 298 5.53 -27.07 -9.37
C ILE A 298 4.52 -26.56 -10.40
N HIS A 299 3.98 -27.45 -11.22
CA HIS A 299 3.00 -27.13 -12.26
C HIS A 299 1.56 -27.28 -11.75
N SER A 300 1.17 -26.44 -10.79
CA SER A 300 -0.16 -26.46 -10.18
C SER A 300 -0.63 -25.06 -9.78
N ASP A 301 -1.88 -24.72 -10.11
CA ASP A 301 -2.52 -23.47 -9.71
C ASP A 301 -2.60 -23.29 -8.18
N GLU A 302 -2.41 -24.35 -7.40
CA GLU A 302 -2.38 -24.26 -5.94
C GLU A 302 -1.23 -23.40 -5.39
N ILE A 303 -0.16 -23.20 -6.17
CA ILE A 303 0.96 -22.35 -5.73
C ILE A 303 0.68 -20.85 -5.90
N LEU A 304 -0.41 -20.48 -6.59
CA LEU A 304 -0.85 -19.09 -6.72
C LEU A 304 -1.37 -18.53 -5.40
N TYR A 305 -1.58 -19.37 -4.39
CA TYR A 305 -2.06 -18.98 -3.08
C TYR A 305 -1.19 -19.61 -1.99
N PRO A 306 -1.07 -18.95 -0.82
CA PRO A 306 -0.35 -19.53 0.30
C PRO A 306 -1.10 -20.78 0.80
N GLN A 307 -0.33 -21.82 1.08
CA GLN A 307 -0.82 -23.10 1.58
C GLN A 307 -0.71 -23.16 3.11
N CYS A 308 -1.64 -23.86 3.77
CA CYS A 308 -1.59 -24.06 5.21
C CYS A 308 -0.74 -25.29 5.55
N LEU A 309 0.36 -25.13 6.29
CA LEU A 309 1.25 -26.24 6.71
C LEU A 309 0.89 -26.88 8.06
N GLY A 310 -0.29 -26.58 8.60
CA GLY A 310 -0.67 -26.96 9.98
C GLY A 310 -0.37 -25.84 11.00
N CYS A 311 -1.09 -25.86 12.13
CA CYS A 311 -1.04 -24.83 13.19
C CYS A 311 -1.30 -23.37 12.72
N GLY A 312 -1.89 -23.17 11.53
CA GLY A 312 -2.18 -21.84 10.98
C GLY A 312 -0.98 -21.15 10.32
N HIS A 313 0.16 -21.83 10.16
CA HIS A 313 1.29 -21.30 9.40
C HIS A 313 1.03 -21.36 7.89
N LEU A 314 1.17 -20.22 7.22
CA LEU A 314 1.09 -20.10 5.78
C LEU A 314 2.47 -20.31 5.16
N ALA A 315 2.54 -21.07 4.08
CA ALA A 315 3.73 -21.23 3.25
C ALA A 315 3.43 -20.93 1.79
N TRP A 316 4.39 -20.28 1.15
CA TRP A 316 4.36 -20.02 -0.28
C TRP A 316 5.22 -21.03 -1.02
N TRP A 317 4.77 -21.42 -2.21
CA TRP A 317 5.55 -22.16 -3.21
C TRP A 317 6.25 -23.42 -2.67
N LYS A 318 5.56 -24.14 -1.78
CA LYS A 318 5.91 -25.50 -1.40
C LYS A 318 4.88 -26.44 -2.00
N VAL A 319 5.29 -27.65 -2.36
CA VAL A 319 4.33 -28.75 -2.47
C VAL A 319 3.88 -29.01 -1.04
N ALA A 320 2.57 -29.02 -0.78
CA ALA A 320 2.08 -29.54 0.48
C ALA A 320 2.65 -30.96 0.62
N SER A 321 3.72 -31.13 1.39
CA SER A 321 4.02 -32.44 1.94
C SER A 321 2.74 -32.78 2.68
N THR A 322 2.06 -33.85 2.27
CA THR A 322 1.00 -34.47 3.05
C THR A 322 1.61 -34.85 4.38
N LEU A 323 1.72 -33.88 5.29
CA LEU A 323 1.89 -34.09 6.70
C LEU A 323 0.60 -34.81 7.05
N LYS A 324 0.72 -36.15 7.10
CA LYS A 324 -0.15 -37.00 7.90
C LYS A 324 -0.51 -36.14 9.12
N MET A 325 -1.80 -35.94 9.35
CA MET A 325 -2.28 -35.42 10.62
C MET A 325 -1.78 -36.37 11.72
N VAL A 326 -0.52 -36.23 12.13
CA VAL A 326 -0.04 -36.72 13.40
C VAL A 326 -0.69 -35.73 14.35
N GLY A 327 -1.78 -36.19 14.97
CA GLY A 327 -2.57 -35.38 15.88
C GLY A 327 -1.64 -34.58 16.76
N CYS A 328 -1.83 -33.27 16.80
CA CYS A 328 -1.33 -32.48 17.90
C CYS A 328 -1.93 -33.09 19.17
N GLY A 329 -1.19 -34.01 19.79
CA GLY A 329 -1.52 -34.57 21.07
C GLY A 329 -1.58 -33.41 22.04
N MET A 330 -2.76 -33.17 22.62
CA MET A 330 -2.80 -32.55 23.93
C MET A 330 -2.08 -33.51 24.86
N GLY A 331 -0.85 -33.14 25.23
CA GLY A 331 -0.10 -33.67 26.36
C GLY A 331 0.00 -32.59 27.41
#